data_AF-A0A6G6TFH8-F1
#
_entry.id   AF-A0A6G6TFH8-F1
#
_cell.length_a   1.000
_cell.length_b   1.000
_cell.length_c   1.000
_cell.angle_alpha   90.00
_cell.angle_beta   90.00
_cell.angle_gamma   90.00
#
_symmetry.space_group_name_H-M   'P 1'
#
loop_
_entity.id
_entity.type
_entity.pdbx_description
1 polymer ?
#
loop_
_entity_poly.entity_id
_entity_poly.type
_entity_poly.pdbx_seq_one_letter_code
_entity_poly.pdbx_strand_id
1 'polypeptide(L)'
;MNKKATVSILKPLLLVSVFFFVGYVIVPPKNEGEQYAKMSEERFRLPDGSMSSVLALQQEYFDITGNKLAKPATMSCRWDSKCYFDIWLANYNSEIDRIKAKQLADKEQQEAHAELCSNDPECIARLEGISFATRQLNRGYSVLQSRYLHDQDGADALSRMVCRQMGKAQRDEKSKESVNEWVNSLEGIPPDAKPYVSAVGEACWSLSLYGVPDGTVRIEHY
;
A
#
# COMPACT_ATOMS: atom_id res chain seq x y z
N MET A 1 74.31 49.16 57.03
CA MET A 1 73.10 49.98 57.35
C MET A 1 72.02 49.55 56.36
N ASN A 2 71.23 48.50 56.55
CA ASN A 2 70.29 48.11 57.61
C ASN A 2 69.11 49.08 57.83
N LYS A 3 67.91 48.59 57.49
CA LYS A 3 66.51 48.99 57.80
C LYS A 3 65.68 49.07 56.51
N LYS A 4 64.50 48.48 56.35
CA LYS A 4 63.63 47.64 57.20
C LYS A 4 62.65 46.91 56.26
N ALA A 5 62.28 45.70 56.63
CA ALA A 5 61.17 44.95 56.07
C ALA A 5 59.81 45.58 56.43
N THR A 6 58.82 45.42 55.55
CA THR A 6 57.43 45.19 55.96
C THR A 6 56.69 44.43 54.86
N VAL A 7 56.25 43.23 55.23
CA VAL A 7 55.32 42.36 54.52
C VAL A 7 53.92 42.96 54.62
N SER A 8 53.14 42.91 53.53
CA SER A 8 51.68 43.07 53.59
C SER A 8 51.01 41.98 52.77
N ILE A 9 50.38 41.07 53.49
CA ILE A 9 49.52 39.99 53.02
C ILE A 9 48.13 40.60 52.78
N LEU A 10 47.52 40.43 51.60
CA LEU A 10 46.07 40.15 51.49
C LEU A 10 45.63 39.80 50.06
N LYS A 11 45.16 38.55 49.92
CA LYS A 11 44.12 38.01 49.04
C LYS A 11 44.37 37.88 47.52
N PRO A 12 44.45 36.63 46.99
CA PRO A 12 44.21 36.37 45.58
C PRO A 12 42.70 36.43 45.31
N LEU A 13 42.29 37.32 44.42
CA LEU A 13 40.94 37.32 43.85
C LEU A 13 40.85 36.15 42.86
N LEU A 14 40.27 35.03 43.31
CA LEU A 14 39.87 33.93 42.43
C LEU A 14 38.76 34.44 41.50
N LEU A 15 39.13 34.74 40.25
CA LEU A 15 38.19 34.94 39.15
C LEU A 15 37.55 33.58 38.83
N VAL A 16 36.43 33.29 39.48
CA VAL A 16 35.57 32.17 39.08
C VAL A 16 34.87 32.59 37.80
N SER A 17 35.40 32.14 36.65
CA SER A 17 34.65 32.20 35.39
C SER A 17 33.48 31.23 35.49
N VAL A 18 32.32 31.74 35.90
CA VAL A 18 31.06 31.02 35.79
C VAL A 18 30.74 30.92 34.30
N PHE A 19 31.14 29.82 33.68
CA PHE A 19 30.55 29.38 32.42
C PHE A 19 29.07 29.11 32.70
N PHE A 20 28.22 30.10 32.44
CA PHE A 20 26.81 29.84 32.23
C PHE A 20 26.70 28.96 30.99
N PHE A 21 26.73 27.64 31.18
CA PHE A 21 26.11 26.72 30.23
C PHE A 21 24.62 27.07 30.25
N VAL A 22 24.23 28.01 29.39
CA VAL A 22 22.84 28.13 28.96
C VAL A 22 22.59 26.86 28.15
N GLY A 23 22.22 25.79 28.87
CA GLY A 23 21.80 24.55 28.25
C GLY A 23 20.61 24.89 27.37
N TYR A 24 20.82 24.91 26.05
CA TYR A 24 19.73 24.93 25.10
C TYR A 24 18.91 23.66 25.36
N VAL A 25 17.78 23.83 26.04
CA VAL A 25 16.78 22.78 26.13
C VAL A 25 16.23 22.64 24.72
N ILE A 26 16.72 21.62 23.99
CA ILE A 26 16.18 21.28 22.68
C ILE A 26 14.75 20.78 22.93
N VAL A 27 13.78 21.67 22.72
CA VAL A 27 12.35 21.34 22.80
C VAL A 27 12.08 20.28 21.73
N PRO A 28 11.52 19.10 22.08
CA PRO A 28 11.23 18.05 21.10
C PRO A 28 10.20 18.55 20.07
N PRO A 29 10.17 17.95 18.86
CA PRO A 29 9.15 18.28 17.88
C PRO A 29 7.76 18.04 18.46
N LYS A 30 6.82 18.93 18.15
CA LYS A 30 5.41 18.80 18.60
C LYS A 30 4.65 17.78 17.76
N ASN A 31 5.05 17.64 16.50
CA ASN A 31 4.47 16.70 15.56
C ASN A 31 5.46 16.41 14.43
N GLU A 32 5.14 15.39 13.65
CA GLU A 32 5.94 14.95 12.51
C GLU A 32 5.97 15.95 11.34
N GLY A 33 5.00 16.88 11.26
CA GLY A 33 5.04 17.97 10.28
C GLY A 33 6.17 18.95 10.56
N GLU A 34 6.45 19.20 11.84
CA GLU A 34 7.59 20.00 12.30
C GLU A 34 8.92 19.28 12.02
N GLN A 35 8.96 17.96 12.23
CA GLN A 35 10.10 17.12 11.84
C GLN A 35 10.36 17.20 10.33
N TYR A 36 9.31 17.05 9.54
CA TYR A 36 9.38 17.13 8.08
C TYR A 36 9.90 18.49 7.61
N ALA A 37 9.35 19.60 8.10
CA ALA A 37 9.76 20.94 7.70
C ALA A 37 11.25 21.22 7.97
N LYS A 38 11.83 20.57 8.99
CA LYS A 38 13.23 20.79 9.38
C LYS A 38 14.21 19.81 8.75
N MET A 39 13.83 18.55 8.56
CA MET A 39 14.76 17.46 8.26
C MET A 39 14.55 16.82 6.88
N SER A 40 13.47 17.16 6.15
CA SER A 40 13.11 16.47 4.90
C SER A 40 14.08 16.68 3.74
N GLU A 41 14.80 17.80 3.72
CA GLU A 41 15.77 18.14 2.66
C GLU A 41 17.19 17.69 2.99
N GLU A 42 17.47 17.30 4.23
CA GLU A 42 18.81 16.89 4.66
C GLU A 42 19.23 15.61 3.92
N ARG A 43 20.48 15.61 3.43
CA ARG A 43 21.00 14.55 2.56
C ARG A 43 21.93 13.60 3.29
N PHE A 44 21.69 12.32 3.10
CA PHE A 44 22.46 11.22 3.68
C PHE A 44 23.03 10.33 2.56
N ARG A 45 24.20 9.75 2.83
CA ARG A 45 24.86 8.83 1.91
C ARG A 45 24.20 7.45 1.98
N LEU A 46 23.78 6.92 0.84
CA LEU A 46 23.24 5.58 0.66
C LEU A 46 24.37 4.54 0.50
N PRO A 47 24.07 3.23 0.64
CA PRO A 47 25.06 2.16 0.50
C PRO A 47 25.77 2.12 -0.86
N ASP A 48 25.12 2.57 -1.93
CA ASP A 48 25.68 2.69 -3.28
C ASP A 48 26.57 3.93 -3.49
N GLY A 49 26.73 4.75 -2.44
CA GLY A 49 27.52 5.98 -2.45
C GLY A 49 26.77 7.22 -2.92
N SER A 50 25.52 7.09 -3.39
CA SER A 50 24.68 8.22 -3.76
C SER A 50 24.20 9.00 -2.53
N MET A 51 23.69 10.23 -2.75
CA MET A 51 23.14 11.08 -1.69
C MET A 51 21.64 11.22 -1.89
N SER A 52 20.85 10.99 -0.83
CA SER A 52 19.39 11.11 -0.89
C SER A 52 18.84 11.83 0.35
N SER A 53 17.62 12.34 0.24
CA SER A 53 16.86 12.98 1.32
C SER A 53 15.44 12.41 1.37
N VAL A 54 14.67 12.71 2.42
CA VAL A 54 13.28 12.26 2.51
C VAL A 54 12.44 12.80 1.35
N LEU A 55 12.65 14.06 0.97
CA LEU A 55 11.97 14.66 -0.18
C LEU A 55 12.32 13.90 -1.48
N ALA A 56 13.58 13.52 -1.67
CA ALA A 56 14.01 12.75 -2.84
C ALA A 56 13.37 11.36 -2.88
N LEU A 57 13.34 10.64 -1.74
CA LEU A 57 12.69 9.32 -1.64
C LEU A 57 11.18 9.40 -1.96
N GLN A 58 10.50 10.44 -1.49
CA GLN A 58 9.08 10.64 -1.78
C GLN A 58 8.83 10.95 -3.26
N GLN A 59 9.68 11.79 -3.87
CA GLN A 59 9.58 12.11 -5.29
C GLN A 59 9.86 10.89 -6.15
N GLU A 60 10.92 10.16 -5.87
CA GLU A 60 11.28 8.94 -6.60
C GLU A 60 10.16 7.90 -6.51
N TYR A 61 9.59 7.70 -5.32
CA TYR A 61 8.44 6.81 -5.16
C TYR A 61 7.23 7.27 -5.98
N PHE A 62 6.96 8.58 -6.02
CA PHE A 62 5.88 9.14 -6.83
C PHE A 62 6.14 8.95 -8.32
N ASP A 63 7.38 9.16 -8.78
CA ASP A 63 7.76 8.97 -10.19
C ASP A 63 7.61 7.49 -10.61
N ILE A 64 7.88 6.55 -9.71
CA ILE A 64 7.72 5.10 -9.96
C ILE A 64 6.24 4.67 -9.93
N THR A 65 5.45 5.20 -8.99
CA THR A 65 4.13 4.62 -8.66
C THR A 65 2.93 5.50 -8.99
N GLY A 66 3.14 6.80 -9.26
CA GLY A 66 2.10 7.82 -9.34
C GLY A 66 1.42 8.14 -8.00
N ASN A 67 1.86 7.55 -6.90
CA ASN A 67 1.25 7.66 -5.58
C ASN A 67 2.20 8.32 -4.58
N LYS A 68 1.63 8.97 -3.55
CA LYS A 68 2.44 9.52 -2.45
C LYS A 68 2.92 8.37 -1.55
N LEU A 69 4.20 8.40 -1.18
CA LEU A 69 4.74 7.45 -0.21
C LEU A 69 4.03 7.63 1.14
N ALA A 70 3.54 6.53 1.71
CA ALA A 70 2.87 6.55 2.99
C ALA A 70 3.84 7.03 4.08
N LYS A 71 3.33 7.83 5.02
CA LYS A 71 4.15 8.43 6.06
C LYS A 71 4.41 7.45 7.21
N PRO A 72 5.68 7.15 7.54
CA PRO A 72 6.00 6.32 8.68
C PRO A 72 5.98 7.10 10.00
N ALA A 73 5.83 6.38 11.12
CA ALA A 73 5.89 6.97 12.45
C ALA A 73 7.33 7.39 12.80
N THR A 74 7.57 8.69 13.04
CA THR A 74 8.92 9.26 13.18
C THR A 74 9.17 10.03 14.48
N MET A 75 8.13 10.19 15.32
CA MET A 75 8.22 10.96 16.57
C MET A 75 9.26 10.42 17.56
N SER A 76 9.56 9.12 17.52
CA SER A 76 10.61 8.50 18.36
C SER A 76 12.00 9.05 18.08
N CYS A 77 12.28 9.51 16.85
CA CYS A 77 13.56 10.08 16.45
C CYS A 77 13.80 11.51 16.96
N ARG A 78 12.77 12.22 17.43
CA ARG A 78 12.88 13.63 17.85
C ARG A 78 13.58 14.49 16.77
N TRP A 79 14.72 15.10 17.06
CA TRP A 79 15.51 15.89 16.10
C TRP A 79 16.77 15.17 15.59
N ASP A 80 16.81 13.84 15.71
CA ASP A 80 17.84 13.03 15.09
C ASP A 80 17.50 12.84 13.60
N SER A 81 18.11 13.67 12.75
CA SER A 81 17.88 13.65 11.31
C SER A 81 18.28 12.32 10.66
N LYS A 82 19.29 11.62 11.20
CA LYS A 82 19.71 10.33 10.67
C LYS A 82 18.67 9.26 11.00
N CYS A 83 18.22 9.19 12.25
CA CYS A 83 17.12 8.30 12.64
C CYS A 83 15.87 8.57 11.80
N TYR A 84 15.52 9.86 11.63
CA TYR A 84 14.38 10.28 10.81
C TYR A 84 14.51 9.80 9.37
N PHE A 85 15.66 10.03 8.73
CA PHE A 85 15.93 9.58 7.38
C PHE A 85 15.92 8.05 7.26
N ASP A 86 16.55 7.33 8.19
CA ASP A 86 16.65 5.87 8.16
C ASP A 86 15.25 5.21 8.23
N ILE A 87 14.31 5.76 9.01
CA ILE A 87 12.91 5.29 9.05
C ILE A 87 12.23 5.50 7.69
N TRP A 88 12.40 6.68 7.07
CA TRP A 88 11.84 6.96 5.75
C TRP A 88 12.44 6.08 4.65
N LEU A 89 13.75 5.83 4.70
CA LEU A 89 14.44 4.94 3.77
C LEU A 89 13.97 3.49 3.91
N ALA A 90 13.82 2.99 5.14
CA ALA A 90 13.28 1.66 5.38
C ALA A 90 11.86 1.49 4.83
N ASN A 91 11.00 2.50 5.04
CA ASN A 91 9.64 2.52 4.51
C ASN A 91 9.62 2.54 2.97
N TYR A 92 10.44 3.40 2.33
CA TYR A 92 10.60 3.43 0.88
C TYR A 92 11.04 2.06 0.34
N ASN A 93 12.10 1.48 0.89
CA ASN A 93 12.63 0.18 0.43
C ASN A 93 11.58 -0.93 0.56
N SER A 94 10.88 -0.99 1.71
CA SER A 94 9.82 -1.98 1.93
C SER A 94 8.70 -1.88 0.88
N GLU A 95 8.30 -0.66 0.53
CA GLU A 95 7.25 -0.44 -0.48
C GLU A 95 7.72 -0.80 -1.89
N ILE A 96 8.95 -0.42 -2.26
CA ILE A 96 9.54 -0.80 -3.55
C ILE A 96 9.73 -2.31 -3.67
N ASP A 97 10.19 -2.98 -2.61
CA ASP A 97 10.37 -4.43 -2.59
C ASP A 97 9.02 -5.15 -2.73
N ARG A 98 7.96 -4.65 -2.08
CA ARG A 98 6.59 -5.16 -2.26
C ARG A 98 6.12 -5.02 -3.70
N ILE A 99 6.38 -3.89 -4.35
CA ILE A 99 6.02 -3.66 -5.76
C ILE A 99 6.79 -4.62 -6.66
N LYS A 100 8.11 -4.76 -6.47
CA LYS A 100 8.94 -5.69 -7.25
C LYS A 100 8.51 -7.14 -7.07
N ALA A 101 8.20 -7.55 -5.83
CA ALA A 101 7.72 -8.89 -5.54
C ALA A 101 6.37 -9.15 -6.24
N LYS A 102 5.45 -8.18 -6.24
CA LYS A 102 4.19 -8.29 -6.97
C LYS A 102 4.41 -8.39 -8.48
N GLN A 103 5.27 -7.55 -9.05
CA GLN A 103 5.60 -7.60 -10.49
C GLN A 103 6.25 -8.92 -10.88
N LEU A 104 7.14 -9.47 -10.04
CA LEU A 104 7.76 -10.76 -10.27
C LEU A 104 6.73 -11.89 -10.19
N ALA A 105 5.84 -11.87 -9.19
CA ALA A 105 4.77 -12.85 -9.08
C ALA A 105 3.79 -12.78 -10.27
N ASP A 106 3.43 -11.57 -10.72
CA ASP A 106 2.58 -11.36 -11.89
C ASP A 106 3.27 -11.87 -13.17
N LYS A 107 4.58 -11.65 -13.29
CA LYS A 107 5.39 -12.13 -14.41
C LYS A 107 5.56 -13.65 -14.39
N GLU A 108 5.85 -14.25 -13.24
CA GLU A 108 5.94 -15.71 -13.08
C GLU A 108 4.59 -16.37 -13.32
N GLN A 109 3.47 -15.75 -12.92
CA GLN A 109 2.15 -16.20 -13.29
C GLN A 109 1.94 -16.12 -14.81
N GLN A 110 2.30 -15.01 -15.45
CA GLN A 110 2.20 -14.88 -16.91
C GLN A 110 3.08 -15.88 -17.66
N GLU A 111 4.30 -16.12 -17.21
CA GLU A 111 5.24 -17.06 -17.82
C GLU A 111 4.81 -18.52 -17.60
N ALA A 112 4.36 -18.88 -16.39
CA ALA A 112 3.74 -20.19 -16.14
C ALA A 112 2.46 -20.40 -16.97
N HIS A 113 1.67 -19.34 -17.18
CA HIS A 113 0.51 -19.36 -18.06
C HIS A 113 0.89 -19.49 -19.55
N ALA A 114 1.99 -18.87 -19.99
CA ALA A 114 2.49 -18.95 -21.36
C ALA A 114 3.14 -20.31 -21.67
N GLU A 115 3.85 -20.89 -20.72
CA GLU A 115 4.57 -22.16 -20.88
C GLU A 115 3.61 -23.36 -20.93
N LEU A 116 2.47 -23.29 -20.23
CA LEU A 116 1.44 -24.33 -20.28
C LEU A 116 0.71 -24.43 -21.63
N CYS A 117 0.71 -23.37 -22.47
CA CYS A 117 -0.20 -23.27 -23.62
C CYS A 117 0.41 -22.68 -24.90
N SER A 118 1.73 -22.70 -25.04
CA SER A 118 2.46 -21.96 -26.09
C SER A 118 2.13 -22.29 -27.55
N ASN A 119 1.39 -23.37 -27.84
CA ASN A 119 1.05 -23.78 -29.21
C ASN A 119 -0.42 -24.22 -29.40
N ASP A 120 -1.29 -24.01 -28.42
CA ASP A 120 -2.72 -24.38 -28.53
C ASP A 120 -3.62 -23.12 -28.53
N PRO A 121 -4.16 -22.74 -29.70
CA PRO A 121 -5.07 -21.61 -29.82
C PRO A 121 -6.30 -21.69 -28.92
N GLU A 122 -6.79 -22.91 -28.63
CA GLU A 122 -7.94 -23.10 -27.75
C GLU A 122 -7.57 -22.79 -26.29
N CYS A 123 -6.37 -23.19 -25.87
CA CYS A 123 -5.90 -22.83 -24.55
C CYS A 123 -5.64 -21.32 -24.40
N ILE A 124 -5.07 -20.66 -25.42
CA ILE A 124 -4.87 -19.21 -25.41
C ILE A 124 -6.22 -18.49 -25.26
N ALA A 125 -7.21 -18.85 -26.07
CA ALA A 125 -8.55 -18.28 -26.00
C ALA A 125 -9.21 -18.49 -24.62
N ARG A 126 -9.03 -19.68 -24.02
CA ARG A 126 -9.50 -19.98 -22.67
C ARG A 126 -8.83 -19.07 -21.63
N LEU A 127 -7.51 -18.88 -21.70
CA LEU A 127 -6.77 -18.02 -20.77
C LEU A 127 -7.15 -16.54 -20.90
N GLU A 128 -7.27 -16.04 -22.13
CA GLU A 128 -7.78 -14.69 -22.38
C GLU A 128 -9.20 -14.52 -21.85
N GLY A 129 -10.04 -15.55 -22.04
CA GLY A 129 -11.39 -15.63 -21.49
C GLY A 129 -11.41 -15.56 -19.96
N ILE A 130 -10.56 -16.32 -19.27
CA ILE A 130 -10.40 -16.28 -17.80
C ILE A 130 -9.95 -14.89 -17.34
N SER A 131 -8.95 -14.33 -18.02
CA SER A 131 -8.39 -13.02 -17.70
C SER A 131 -9.44 -11.91 -17.86
N PHE A 132 -10.19 -11.92 -18.97
CA PHE A 132 -11.28 -10.99 -19.22
C PHE A 132 -12.39 -11.13 -18.18
N ALA A 133 -12.85 -12.35 -17.91
CA ALA A 133 -13.91 -12.61 -16.93
C ALA A 133 -13.49 -12.19 -15.51
N THR A 134 -12.23 -12.42 -15.13
CA THR A 134 -11.67 -11.97 -13.84
C THR A 134 -11.71 -10.44 -13.70
N ARG A 135 -11.34 -9.69 -14.76
CA ARG A 135 -11.44 -8.22 -14.74
C ARG A 135 -12.90 -7.75 -14.59
N GLN A 136 -13.85 -8.38 -15.28
CA GLN A 136 -15.26 -8.01 -15.15
C GLN A 136 -15.82 -8.33 -13.75
N LEU A 137 -15.44 -9.48 -13.19
CA LEU A 137 -15.78 -9.87 -11.82
C LEU A 137 -15.32 -8.81 -10.82
N ASN A 138 -14.03 -8.46 -10.84
CA ASN A 138 -13.48 -7.50 -9.90
C ASN A 138 -14.05 -6.09 -10.09
N ARG A 139 -14.35 -5.69 -11.34
CA ARG A 139 -15.04 -4.42 -11.58
C ARG A 139 -16.45 -4.39 -10.96
N GLY A 140 -17.25 -5.43 -11.17
CA GLY A 140 -18.60 -5.54 -10.60
C GLY A 140 -18.56 -5.58 -9.07
N TYR A 141 -17.65 -6.38 -8.52
CA TYR A 141 -17.40 -6.52 -7.09
C TYR A 141 -17.03 -5.18 -6.43
N SER A 142 -16.04 -4.45 -6.96
CA SER A 142 -15.61 -3.16 -6.39
C SER A 142 -16.71 -2.11 -6.41
N VAL A 143 -17.58 -2.11 -7.43
CA VAL A 143 -18.73 -1.21 -7.45
C VAL A 143 -19.77 -1.60 -6.40
N LEU A 144 -20.03 -2.89 -6.20
CA LEU A 144 -20.92 -3.36 -5.12
C LEU A 144 -20.38 -2.96 -3.75
N GLN A 145 -19.08 -3.20 -3.49
CA GLN A 145 -18.41 -2.78 -2.26
C GLN A 145 -18.54 -1.27 -2.00
N SER A 146 -18.44 -0.45 -3.06
CA SER A 146 -18.58 0.99 -2.95
C SER A 146 -20.02 1.44 -2.67
N ARG A 147 -21.02 0.70 -3.16
CA ARG A 147 -22.44 1.04 -2.95
C ARG A 147 -22.94 0.64 -1.58
N TYR A 148 -22.50 -0.50 -1.09
CA TYR A 148 -22.78 -0.96 0.27
C TYR A 148 -21.67 -0.52 1.21
N LEU A 149 -21.30 0.76 1.18
CA LEU A 149 -20.17 1.29 1.98
C LEU A 149 -20.32 1.01 3.48
N HIS A 150 -21.55 0.95 3.99
CA HIS A 150 -21.85 0.66 5.39
C HIS A 150 -22.13 -0.83 5.67
N ASP A 151 -22.12 -1.68 4.64
CA ASP A 151 -22.35 -3.12 4.72
C ASP A 151 -21.49 -3.87 3.68
N GLN A 152 -20.17 -3.64 3.75
CA GLN A 152 -19.19 -4.23 2.84
C GLN A 152 -19.14 -5.76 2.96
N ASP A 153 -19.35 -6.28 4.17
CA ASP A 153 -19.44 -7.72 4.43
C ASP A 153 -20.68 -8.34 3.76
N GLY A 154 -21.84 -7.65 3.82
CA GLY A 154 -23.03 -8.06 3.09
C GLY A 154 -22.83 -8.06 1.58
N ALA A 155 -22.13 -7.07 1.03
CA ALA A 155 -21.79 -7.03 -0.40
C ALA A 155 -20.80 -8.12 -0.83
N ASP A 156 -19.83 -8.48 0.02
CA ASP A 156 -18.93 -9.61 -0.23
C ASP A 156 -19.70 -10.93 -0.23
N ALA A 157 -20.53 -11.14 0.79
CA ALA A 157 -21.36 -12.33 0.91
C ALA A 157 -22.31 -12.49 -0.30
N LEU A 158 -22.98 -11.41 -0.71
CA LEU A 158 -23.85 -11.38 -1.90
C LEU A 158 -23.05 -11.74 -3.16
N SER A 159 -21.90 -11.10 -3.37
CA SER A 159 -21.06 -11.32 -4.54
C SER A 159 -20.57 -12.77 -4.61
N ARG A 160 -20.11 -13.34 -3.49
CA ARG A 160 -19.68 -14.74 -3.41
C ARG A 160 -20.82 -15.73 -3.61
N MET A 161 -21.99 -15.46 -3.04
CA MET A 161 -23.19 -16.29 -3.25
C MET A 161 -23.57 -16.33 -4.73
N VAL A 162 -23.70 -15.17 -5.36
CA VAL A 162 -24.06 -15.03 -6.77
C VAL A 162 -23.03 -15.73 -7.66
N CYS A 163 -21.75 -15.51 -7.39
CA CYS A 163 -20.67 -16.12 -8.14
C CYS A 163 -20.70 -17.65 -8.09
N ARG A 164 -20.89 -18.24 -6.89
CA ARG A 164 -21.04 -19.70 -6.72
C ARG A 164 -22.25 -20.24 -7.45
N GLN A 165 -23.41 -19.57 -7.32
CA GLN A 165 -24.64 -20.00 -7.95
C GLN A 165 -24.54 -19.98 -9.47
N MET A 166 -23.93 -18.94 -10.04
CA MET A 166 -23.79 -18.80 -11.49
C MET A 166 -22.73 -19.72 -12.07
N GLY A 167 -21.62 -19.97 -11.35
CA GLY A 167 -20.67 -21.01 -11.72
C GLY A 167 -21.32 -22.39 -11.75
N LYS A 168 -22.15 -22.72 -10.74
CA LYS A 168 -22.93 -23.96 -10.74
C LYS A 168 -23.91 -24.01 -11.92
N ALA A 169 -24.67 -22.94 -12.15
CA ALA A 169 -25.63 -22.86 -13.24
C ALA A 169 -24.97 -23.11 -14.61
N GLN A 170 -23.78 -22.57 -14.84
CA GLN A 170 -23.02 -22.85 -16.06
C GLN A 170 -22.68 -24.34 -16.22
N ARG A 171 -22.22 -25.00 -15.14
CA ARG A 171 -21.92 -26.45 -15.16
C ARG A 171 -23.16 -27.32 -15.31
N ASP A 172 -24.32 -26.82 -14.88
CA ASP A 172 -25.62 -27.42 -15.10
C ASP A 172 -26.21 -27.05 -16.48
N GLU A 173 -25.39 -26.52 -17.40
CA GLU A 173 -25.72 -26.16 -18.78
C GLU A 173 -26.87 -25.13 -18.89
N LYS A 174 -27.05 -24.29 -17.86
CA LYS A 174 -28.00 -23.17 -17.92
C LYS A 174 -27.43 -22.05 -18.79
N SER A 175 -28.30 -21.46 -19.61
CA SER A 175 -27.94 -20.39 -20.51
C SER A 175 -27.52 -19.13 -19.73
N LYS A 176 -26.70 -18.29 -20.35
CA LYS A 176 -26.23 -17.05 -19.72
C LYS A 176 -27.38 -16.09 -19.41
N GLU A 177 -28.47 -16.12 -20.18
CA GLU A 177 -29.66 -15.30 -19.97
C GLU A 177 -30.32 -15.59 -18.62
N SER A 178 -30.25 -16.85 -18.15
CA SER A 178 -30.79 -17.25 -16.85
C SER A 178 -30.11 -16.53 -15.67
N VAL A 179 -28.89 -16.00 -15.87
CA VAL A 179 -28.19 -15.18 -14.88
C VAL A 179 -29.00 -13.94 -14.56
N ASN A 180 -29.43 -13.21 -15.60
CA ASN A 180 -30.14 -11.95 -15.42
C ASN A 180 -31.54 -12.18 -14.87
N GLU A 181 -32.23 -13.24 -15.29
CA GLU A 181 -33.53 -13.62 -14.73
C GLU A 181 -33.44 -13.96 -13.24
N TRP A 182 -32.43 -14.74 -12.86
CA TRP A 182 -32.21 -15.12 -11.47
C TRP A 182 -31.80 -13.93 -10.61
N VAL A 183 -30.86 -13.09 -11.06
CA VAL A 183 -30.48 -11.88 -10.31
C VAL A 183 -31.67 -10.93 -10.16
N ASN A 184 -32.51 -10.82 -11.18
CA ASN A 184 -33.71 -9.99 -11.11
C ASN A 184 -34.77 -10.53 -10.15
N SER A 185 -34.80 -11.84 -9.88
CA SER A 185 -35.73 -12.44 -8.91
C SER A 185 -35.24 -12.38 -7.46
N LEU A 186 -33.98 -12.00 -7.21
CA LEU A 186 -33.46 -11.81 -5.86
C LEU A 186 -34.18 -10.66 -5.14
N GLU A 187 -34.73 -10.99 -3.98
CA GLU A 187 -35.31 -10.03 -3.05
C GLU A 187 -34.22 -9.30 -2.25
N GLY A 188 -34.53 -8.10 -1.75
CA GLY A 188 -33.61 -7.33 -0.91
C GLY A 188 -32.47 -6.63 -1.66
N ILE A 189 -32.38 -6.78 -3.00
CA ILE A 189 -31.40 -6.07 -3.84
C ILE A 189 -32.06 -4.82 -4.46
N PRO A 190 -31.55 -3.60 -4.19
CA PRO A 190 -32.01 -2.38 -4.82
C PRO A 190 -31.95 -2.45 -6.35
N PRO A 191 -32.95 -1.92 -7.08
CA PRO A 191 -33.00 -2.00 -8.55
C PRO A 191 -31.74 -1.45 -9.23
N ASP A 192 -31.14 -0.40 -8.68
CA ASP A 192 -29.93 0.21 -9.21
C ASP A 192 -28.70 -0.69 -9.04
N ALA A 193 -28.67 -1.55 -8.01
CA ALA A 193 -27.55 -2.46 -7.72
C ALA A 193 -27.60 -3.74 -8.57
N LYS A 194 -28.79 -4.15 -9.05
CA LYS A 194 -28.99 -5.37 -9.85
C LYS A 194 -28.05 -5.52 -11.06
N PRO A 195 -27.75 -4.47 -11.86
CA PRO A 195 -26.80 -4.58 -12.97
C PRO A 195 -25.39 -5.03 -12.55
N TYR A 196 -24.93 -4.63 -11.36
CA TYR A 196 -23.59 -4.99 -10.87
C TYR A 196 -23.58 -6.40 -10.30
N VAL A 197 -24.68 -6.82 -9.66
CA VAL A 197 -24.89 -8.21 -9.24
C VAL A 197 -24.93 -9.14 -10.47
N SER A 198 -25.64 -8.73 -11.52
CA SER A 198 -25.63 -9.41 -12.82
C SER A 198 -24.23 -9.49 -13.41
N ALA A 199 -23.47 -8.39 -13.41
CA ALA A 199 -22.10 -8.39 -13.92
C ALA A 199 -21.19 -9.38 -13.17
N VAL A 200 -21.29 -9.46 -11.84
CA VAL A 200 -20.60 -10.48 -11.03
C VAL A 200 -21.04 -11.88 -11.42
N GLY A 201 -22.35 -12.10 -11.55
CA GLY A 201 -22.92 -13.38 -11.95
C GLY A 201 -22.45 -13.85 -13.33
N GLU A 202 -22.51 -12.97 -14.33
CA GLU A 202 -22.09 -13.24 -15.71
C GLU A 202 -20.59 -13.52 -15.81
N ALA A 203 -19.78 -12.79 -15.05
CA ALA A 203 -18.34 -13.01 -14.99
C ALA A 203 -18.02 -14.39 -14.39
N CYS A 204 -18.70 -14.80 -13.31
CA CYS A 204 -18.49 -16.11 -12.70
C CYS A 204 -19.06 -17.26 -13.54
N TRP A 205 -20.17 -17.04 -14.26
CA TRP A 205 -20.63 -17.96 -15.28
C TRP A 205 -19.54 -18.17 -16.35
N SER A 206 -18.94 -17.09 -16.84
CA SER A 206 -17.88 -17.15 -17.86
C SER A 206 -16.60 -17.82 -17.34
N LEU A 207 -16.21 -17.54 -16.09
CA LEU A 207 -15.08 -18.21 -15.45
C LEU A 207 -15.29 -19.74 -15.38
N SER A 208 -16.52 -20.18 -15.05
CA SER A 208 -16.86 -21.59 -15.04
C SER A 208 -16.82 -22.21 -16.43
N LEU A 209 -17.29 -21.50 -17.46
CA LEU A 209 -17.18 -21.93 -18.87
C LEU A 209 -15.72 -22.21 -19.26
N TYR A 210 -14.79 -21.39 -18.78
CA TYR A 210 -13.36 -21.56 -19.03
C TYR A 210 -12.65 -22.50 -18.05
N GLY A 211 -13.40 -23.26 -17.24
CA GLY A 211 -12.85 -24.30 -16.38
C GLY A 211 -12.38 -23.83 -15.00
N VAL A 212 -12.82 -22.66 -14.53
CA VAL A 212 -12.63 -22.20 -13.13
C VAL A 212 -13.89 -22.55 -12.32
N PRO A 213 -13.89 -23.64 -11.53
CA PRO A 213 -15.13 -24.16 -10.93
C PRO A 213 -15.72 -23.25 -9.85
N ASP A 214 -14.86 -22.52 -9.15
CA ASP A 214 -15.26 -21.53 -8.16
C ASP A 214 -14.67 -20.17 -8.54
N GLY A 215 -15.48 -19.31 -9.16
CA GLY A 215 -15.05 -17.96 -9.53
C GLY A 215 -14.69 -17.08 -8.33
N THR A 216 -15.09 -17.43 -7.11
CA THR A 216 -14.85 -16.61 -5.92
C THR A 216 -13.38 -16.52 -5.54
N VAL A 217 -12.55 -17.48 -5.98
CA VAL A 217 -11.09 -17.42 -5.76
C VAL A 217 -10.41 -16.32 -6.58
N ARG A 218 -11.12 -15.71 -7.53
CA ARG A 218 -10.64 -14.62 -8.38
C ARG A 218 -11.11 -13.24 -7.91
N ILE A 219 -11.85 -13.16 -6.81
CA ILE A 219 -12.23 -11.88 -6.19
C ILE A 219 -11.01 -11.32 -5.47
N GLU A 220 -10.65 -10.10 -5.81
CA GLU A 220 -9.52 -9.37 -5.25
C GLU A 220 -10.03 -8.26 -4.32
N HIS A 221 -9.46 -8.20 -3.11
CA HIS A 221 -9.73 -7.12 -2.16
C HIS A 221 -8.74 -5.98 -2.42
N TYR A 222 -9.26 -4.83 -2.84
CA TYR A 222 -8.50 -3.59 -3.04
C TYR A 222 -8.78 -2.60 -1.93
#